data_AF-A0A953XGB0-F1
#
_entry.id   AF-A0A953XGB0-F1
#
_cell.length_a   1.000
_cell.length_b   1.000
_cell.length_c   1.000
_cell.angle_alpha   90.00
_cell.angle_beta   90.00
_cell.angle_gamma   90.00
#
_symmetry.space_group_name_H-M   'P 1'
#
loop_
_entity.id
_entity.type
_entity.pdbx_description
1 polymer ?
#
loop_
_entity_poly.entity_id
_entity_poly.type
_entity_poly.pdbx_seq_one_letter_code
_entity_poly.pdbx_strand_id
1 'polypeptide(L)'
;MPQIWQLSANYRGVTATGTCNGFPVMKADTGESGESGFTTMPLNPVLIGKGNVLRIEVTQKSDDAEFNCSVEDAMTGDIIDTGNAAKIELPEGDPPHVIEIKFDSPQDLFAGLLAKAEPADEKSVVDYAIKLRDMLNGKDVDGLMKAFTPKFEDMSKAFEQPLEMMMQQARGMIEAFCSARHEFEAADVNAIPCCDNKLWELKNKEGEPLIQVKEEDGVMRMDACVARLPDGIAIVR
;
A
#
# COMPACT_ATOMS: atom_id res chain seq x y z
N MET A 1 -7.56 11.44 -19.74
CA MET A 1 -6.70 10.38 -19.18
C MET A 1 -6.40 10.75 -17.74
N PRO A 2 -6.50 9.81 -16.78
CA PRO A 2 -6.24 10.10 -15.38
C PRO A 2 -4.77 10.49 -15.21
N GLN A 3 -4.55 11.62 -14.54
CA GLN A 3 -3.23 12.06 -14.07
C GLN A 3 -2.71 11.05 -13.04
N ILE A 4 -1.48 10.57 -13.20
CA ILE A 4 -0.84 9.62 -12.30
C ILE A 4 0.12 10.41 -11.42
N TRP A 5 -0.07 10.39 -10.11
CA TRP A 5 0.91 10.90 -9.17
C TRP A 5 1.93 9.81 -8.87
N GLN A 6 3.21 10.15 -8.95
CA GLN A 6 4.29 9.20 -8.70
C GLN A 6 5.28 9.77 -7.69
N LEU A 7 5.67 8.93 -6.73
CA LEU A 7 6.88 9.10 -5.95
C LEU A 7 8.05 8.52 -6.74
N SER A 8 9.10 9.30 -6.92
CA SER A 8 10.40 8.81 -7.43
C SER A 8 11.46 9.10 -6.38
N ALA A 9 12.33 8.14 -6.07
CA ALA A 9 13.44 8.38 -5.16
C ALA A 9 14.72 7.68 -5.62
N ASN A 10 15.82 8.44 -5.63
CA ASN A 10 17.18 7.96 -5.83
C ASN A 10 17.91 8.02 -4.48
N TYR A 11 18.60 6.96 -4.11
CA TYR A 11 19.21 6.88 -2.79
C TYR A 11 20.52 6.08 -2.82
N ARG A 12 21.43 6.39 -1.91
CA ARG A 12 22.72 5.72 -1.73
C ARG A 12 23.08 5.74 -0.25
N GLY A 13 23.61 4.64 0.27
CA GLY A 13 24.17 4.63 1.63
C GLY A 13 23.15 5.00 2.71
N VAL A 14 21.89 4.60 2.56
CA VAL A 14 20.80 4.93 3.49
C VAL A 14 19.84 3.76 3.68
N THR A 15 19.13 3.78 4.79
CA THR A 15 17.83 3.12 4.93
C THR A 15 16.74 4.18 4.96
N ALA A 16 15.67 4.01 4.19
CA ALA A 16 14.55 4.95 4.18
C ALA A 16 13.20 4.22 4.20
N THR A 17 12.23 4.80 4.90
CA THR A 17 10.82 4.38 4.87
C THR A 17 9.95 5.58 4.58
N GLY A 18 9.01 5.45 3.64
CA GLY A 18 8.11 6.53 3.25
C GLY A 18 6.66 6.15 3.44
N THR A 19 5.86 7.10 3.92
CA THR A 19 4.40 7.00 4.01
C THR A 19 3.72 8.17 3.33
N CYS A 20 2.64 7.94 2.59
CA CYS A 20 1.77 8.99 2.06
C CYS A 20 0.42 8.89 2.75
N ASN A 21 -0.01 9.95 3.45
CA ASN A 21 -1.23 9.97 4.27
C ASN A 21 -1.29 8.81 5.28
N GLY A 22 -0.14 8.33 5.76
CA GLY A 22 -0.02 7.19 6.68
C GLY A 22 0.00 5.81 6.01
N PHE A 23 -0.10 5.72 4.68
CA PHE A 23 0.10 4.46 3.93
C PHE A 23 1.57 4.27 3.56
N PRO A 24 2.16 3.08 3.71
CA PRO A 24 3.51 2.83 3.26
C PRO A 24 3.60 2.89 1.73
N VAL A 25 4.51 3.71 1.22
CA VAL A 25 4.74 3.92 -0.21
C VAL A 25 6.19 3.67 -0.62
N MET A 26 7.09 3.53 0.35
CA MET A 26 8.51 3.33 0.07
C MET A 26 9.18 2.57 1.21
N LYS A 27 10.05 1.65 0.84
CA LYS A 27 11.08 1.08 1.70
C LYS A 27 12.36 0.93 0.89
N ALA A 28 13.46 1.44 1.42
CA ALA A 28 14.78 1.36 0.83
C ALA A 28 15.79 0.94 1.89
N ASP A 29 16.68 0.03 1.52
CA ASP A 29 17.82 -0.39 2.32
C ASP A 29 18.98 -0.68 1.37
N THR A 30 20.04 0.13 1.43
CA THR A 30 21.22 -0.04 0.59
C THR A 30 22.23 -1.04 1.13
N GLY A 31 21.94 -1.68 2.28
CA GLY A 31 22.86 -2.57 2.97
C GLY A 31 24.16 -1.88 3.41
N GLU A 32 25.14 -2.68 3.85
CA GLU A 32 26.46 -2.19 4.29
C GLU A 32 27.37 -1.77 3.12
N SER A 33 27.09 -2.24 1.90
CA SER A 33 27.89 -1.90 0.71
C SER A 33 27.65 -0.48 0.20
N GLY A 34 26.63 0.22 0.71
CA GLY A 34 26.33 1.59 0.33
C GLY A 34 25.88 1.74 -1.13
N GLU A 35 25.31 0.68 -1.71
CA GLU A 35 24.90 0.68 -3.12
C GLU A 35 23.86 1.77 -3.41
N SER A 36 23.84 2.25 -4.65
CA SER A 36 22.80 3.17 -5.11
C SER A 36 21.56 2.39 -5.53
N GLY A 37 20.39 2.89 -5.15
CA GLY A 37 19.10 2.37 -5.56
C GLY A 37 18.20 3.47 -6.12
N PHE A 38 17.18 3.01 -6.84
CA PHE A 38 16.13 3.85 -7.38
C PHE A 38 14.79 3.14 -7.14
N THR A 39 13.78 3.90 -6.74
CA THR A 39 12.41 3.39 -6.61
C THR A 39 11.41 4.36 -7.18
N THR A 40 10.35 3.81 -7.76
CA THR A 40 9.16 4.55 -8.18
C THR A 40 7.93 3.89 -7.61
N MET A 41 6.97 4.69 -7.16
CA MET A 41 5.71 4.21 -6.61
C MET A 41 4.56 5.12 -7.07
N PRO A 42 3.52 4.58 -7.73
CA PRO A 42 2.30 5.35 -7.97
C PRO A 42 1.61 5.68 -6.65
N LEU A 43 1.29 6.95 -6.44
CA LEU A 43 0.65 7.45 -5.22
C LEU A 43 -0.87 7.51 -5.33
N ASN A 44 -1.47 7.46 -6.54
CA ASN A 44 -2.92 7.53 -6.72
C ASN A 44 -3.73 6.67 -5.75
N PRO A 45 -3.35 5.41 -5.42
CA PRO A 45 -4.10 4.55 -4.49
C PRO A 45 -4.23 5.08 -3.06
N VAL A 46 -3.39 6.05 -2.68
CA VAL A 46 -3.24 6.55 -1.30
C VAL A 46 -3.48 8.05 -1.18
N LEU A 47 -3.93 8.72 -2.25
CA LEU A 47 -4.26 10.15 -2.22
C LEU A 47 -5.60 10.40 -1.52
N ILE A 48 -5.76 11.63 -1.00
CA ILE A 48 -6.98 12.07 -0.33
C ILE A 48 -7.56 13.37 -0.92
N GLY A 49 -7.17 13.70 -2.16
CA GLY A 49 -7.46 15.00 -2.76
C GLY A 49 -6.54 16.08 -2.19
N LYS A 50 -7.01 16.88 -1.24
CA LYS A 50 -6.24 18.03 -0.69
C LYS A 50 -5.54 17.70 0.62
N GLY A 51 -4.39 18.32 0.83
CA GLY A 51 -3.60 18.20 2.05
C GLY A 51 -2.88 16.87 2.18
N ASN A 52 -2.47 16.25 1.06
CA ASN A 52 -1.68 15.02 1.14
C ASN A 52 -0.34 15.32 1.81
N VAL A 53 0.13 14.37 2.62
CA VAL A 53 1.43 14.45 3.28
C VAL A 53 2.21 13.18 2.95
N LEU A 54 3.27 13.33 2.17
CA LEU A 54 4.31 12.32 2.03
C LEU A 54 5.36 12.59 3.11
N ARG A 55 5.56 11.62 4.00
CA ARG A 55 6.57 11.63 5.06
C ARG A 55 7.60 10.54 4.80
N ILE A 56 8.87 10.90 4.70
CA ILE A 56 9.98 9.96 4.52
C ILE A 56 10.93 10.09 5.69
N GLU A 57 11.26 8.95 6.30
CA GLU A 57 12.24 8.85 7.38
C GLU A 57 13.48 8.18 6.82
N VAL A 58 14.62 8.87 6.87
CA VAL A 58 15.89 8.44 6.26
C VAL A 58 16.96 8.33 7.35
N THR A 59 17.69 7.21 7.36
CA THR A 59 18.83 6.97 8.24
C THR A 59 20.07 6.74 7.38
N GLN A 60 21.10 7.54 7.64
CA GLN A 60 22.41 7.42 7.00
C GLN A 60 23.12 6.12 7.41
N LYS A 61 23.75 5.45 6.44
CA LYS A 61 24.54 4.22 6.60
C LYS A 61 26.01 4.38 6.20
N SER A 62 26.35 5.37 5.37
CA SER A 62 27.72 5.66 4.94
C SER A 62 27.99 7.17 4.91
N ASP A 63 29.26 7.56 4.92
CA ASP A 63 29.69 8.98 4.89
C ASP A 63 29.31 9.70 3.58
N ASP A 64 29.06 8.95 2.50
CA ASP A 64 28.66 9.43 1.18
C ASP A 64 27.17 9.25 0.89
N ALA A 65 26.35 9.14 1.95
CA ALA A 65 24.92 8.94 1.84
C ALA A 65 24.21 10.06 1.09
N GLU A 66 23.29 9.68 0.21
CA GLU A 66 22.49 10.59 -0.59
C GLU A 66 21.04 10.10 -0.64
N PHE A 67 20.09 11.02 -0.54
CA PHE A 67 18.67 10.73 -0.73
C PHE A 67 18.00 11.88 -1.47
N ASN A 68 17.42 11.57 -2.62
CA ASN A 68 16.67 12.52 -3.44
C ASN A 68 15.29 11.93 -3.70
N CYS A 69 14.23 12.71 -3.52
CA CYS A 69 12.89 12.26 -3.89
C CYS A 69 12.05 13.39 -4.49
N SER A 70 11.11 13.00 -5.34
CA SER A 70 10.09 13.89 -5.88
C SER A 70 8.72 13.24 -5.88
N VAL A 71 7.71 14.11 -5.83
CA VAL A 71 6.33 13.77 -6.09
C VAL A 71 5.92 14.57 -7.32
N GLU A 72 5.62 13.87 -8.40
CA GLU A 72 5.31 14.47 -9.69
C GLU A 72 4.00 13.93 -10.23
N ASP A 73 3.29 14.77 -10.99
CA ASP A 73 2.21 14.34 -11.84
C ASP A 73 2.74 13.93 -13.21
N ALA A 74 2.42 12.71 -13.62
CA ALA A 74 2.78 12.13 -14.90
C ALA A 74 1.51 11.72 -15.66
N MET A 75 1.57 11.80 -16.99
CA MET A 75 0.59 11.15 -17.86
C MET A 75 1.08 9.76 -18.26
N THR A 76 0.15 8.86 -18.56
CA THR A 76 0.47 7.53 -19.10
C THR A 76 1.33 7.67 -20.35
N GLY A 77 2.57 7.15 -20.31
CA GLY A 77 3.53 7.22 -21.41
C GLY A 77 4.59 8.32 -21.27
N ASP A 78 4.51 9.16 -20.24
CA ASP A 78 5.56 10.15 -19.96
C ASP A 78 6.85 9.46 -19.47
N ILE A 79 7.98 9.97 -19.95
CA ILE A 79 9.29 9.67 -19.36
C ILE A 79 9.43 10.59 -18.14
N ILE A 80 9.44 9.99 -16.96
CA ILE A 80 9.57 10.73 -15.71
C ILE A 80 11.02 11.15 -15.53
N ASP A 81 11.26 12.45 -15.53
CA ASP A 81 12.59 13.03 -15.39
C ASP A 81 12.90 13.29 -13.91
N THR A 82 13.58 12.33 -13.29
CA THR A 82 14.06 12.45 -11.91
C THR A 82 15.12 13.53 -11.72
N GLY A 83 15.62 14.15 -12.80
CA GLY A 83 16.58 15.26 -12.74
C GLY A 83 16.00 16.55 -12.14
N ASN A 84 14.67 16.68 -12.08
CA ASN A 84 13.98 17.76 -11.37
C ASN A 84 13.61 17.41 -9.93
N ALA A 85 14.02 16.25 -9.43
CA ALA A 85 13.72 15.89 -8.06
C ALA A 85 14.35 16.89 -7.09
N ALA A 86 13.58 17.32 -6.09
CA ALA A 86 14.11 18.17 -5.05
C ALA A 86 15.26 17.41 -4.38
N LYS A 87 16.48 17.91 -4.54
CA LYS A 87 17.62 17.41 -3.78
C LYS A 87 17.34 17.70 -2.32
N ILE A 88 17.07 16.66 -1.56
CA ILE A 88 16.83 16.80 -0.13
C ILE A 88 18.17 16.57 0.54
N GLU A 89 18.82 17.66 0.89
CA GLU A 89 20.00 17.58 1.73
C GLU A 89 19.59 16.95 3.05
N LEU A 90 20.22 15.83 3.40
CA LEU A 90 20.02 15.20 4.70
C LEU A 90 20.43 16.22 5.76
N PRO A 91 19.51 16.68 6.63
CA PRO A 91 19.80 17.70 7.63
C PRO A 91 20.98 17.29 8.51
N GLU A 92 21.82 18.24 8.94
CA GLU A 92 22.77 17.97 10.02
C GLU A 92 22.00 17.60 11.31
N GLY A 93 22.28 16.45 11.90
CA GLY A 93 21.63 15.99 13.14
C GLY A 93 21.64 14.48 13.34
N ASP A 94 21.04 14.02 14.44
CA ASP A 94 20.90 12.60 14.75
C ASP A 94 19.80 11.97 13.87
N PRO A 95 20.07 10.83 13.20
CA PRO A 95 19.06 10.11 12.43
C PRO A 95 17.98 9.46 13.33
N PRO A 96 16.77 9.18 12.80
CA PRO A 96 16.37 9.37 11.41
C PRO A 96 16.01 10.83 11.07
N HIS A 97 16.41 11.26 9.88
CA HIS A 97 15.97 12.52 9.29
C HIS A 97 14.56 12.38 8.73
N VAL A 98 13.68 13.33 9.06
CA VAL A 98 12.29 13.33 8.61
C VAL A 98 12.09 14.39 7.53
N ILE A 99 11.56 13.95 6.39
CA ILE A 99 11.24 14.78 5.23
C ILE A 99 9.72 14.77 5.07
N GLU A 100 9.09 15.94 4.99
CA GLU A 100 7.65 16.05 4.74
C GLU A 100 7.39 16.88 3.48
N ILE A 101 6.71 16.28 2.50
CA ILE A 101 6.27 16.92 1.27
C ILE A 101 4.74 17.00 1.33
N LYS A 102 4.21 18.22 1.29
CA LYS A 102 2.77 18.49 1.26
C LYS A 102 2.34 18.86 -0.15
N PHE A 103 1.27 18.25 -0.64
CA PHE A 103 0.79 18.50 -1.99
C PHE A 103 -0.73 18.26 -2.11
N ASP A 104 -1.35 18.95 -3.06
CA ASP A 104 -2.75 18.77 -3.40
C ASP A 104 -2.87 18.01 -4.71
N SER A 105 -3.69 16.96 -4.71
CA SER A 105 -4.13 16.27 -5.92
C SER A 105 -5.49 16.81 -6.33
N PRO A 106 -5.73 17.11 -7.62
CA PRO A 106 -7.07 17.42 -8.11
C PRO A 106 -7.99 16.20 -8.04
N GLN A 107 -7.44 15.00 -7.86
CA GLN A 107 -8.19 13.77 -7.76
C GLN A 107 -8.33 13.34 -6.30
N ASP A 108 -9.57 13.20 -5.87
CA ASP A 108 -9.94 12.47 -4.67
C ASP A 108 -10.27 11.02 -5.06
N LEU A 109 -9.23 10.29 -5.47
CA LEU A 109 -9.33 8.85 -5.58
C LEU A 109 -9.09 8.36 -4.17
N PHE A 110 -10.05 7.64 -3.57
CA PHE A 110 -9.89 6.89 -2.32
C PHE A 110 -10.10 7.62 -0.97
N ALA A 111 -10.26 8.96 -0.89
CA ALA A 111 -10.59 9.58 0.40
C ALA A 111 -11.99 9.21 0.89
N GLY A 112 -12.91 8.86 -0.02
CA GLY A 112 -14.27 8.47 0.35
C GLY A 112 -14.33 7.30 1.34
N LEU A 113 -13.50 6.27 1.15
CA LEU A 113 -13.40 5.16 2.12
C LEU A 113 -12.67 5.59 3.39
N LEU A 114 -11.57 6.34 3.29
CA LEU A 114 -10.82 6.79 4.46
C LEU A 114 -11.66 7.74 5.36
N ALA A 115 -12.52 8.56 4.77
CA ALA A 115 -13.44 9.45 5.47
C ALA A 115 -14.53 8.68 6.23
N LYS A 116 -14.97 7.54 5.70
CA LYS A 116 -15.94 6.64 6.34
C LYS A 116 -15.31 5.66 7.31
N ALA A 117 -14.00 5.44 7.21
CA ALA A 117 -13.28 4.50 8.03
C ALA A 117 -13.18 4.99 9.48
N GLU A 118 -13.60 4.13 10.40
CA GLU A 118 -13.43 4.34 11.83
C GLU A 118 -12.17 3.62 12.32
N PRO A 119 -11.49 4.14 13.35
CA PRO A 119 -10.40 3.41 13.99
C PRO A 119 -10.85 2.02 14.46
N ALA A 120 -10.03 1.01 14.19
CA ALA A 120 -10.22 -0.36 14.67
C ALA A 120 -9.11 -0.73 15.66
N ASP A 121 -9.41 -1.64 16.58
CA ASP A 121 -8.40 -2.29 17.41
C ASP A 121 -7.77 -3.49 16.69
N GLU A 122 -6.50 -3.76 16.98
CA GLU A 122 -5.71 -4.84 16.38
C GLU A 122 -6.41 -6.20 16.50
N LYS A 123 -7.03 -6.50 17.65
CA LYS A 123 -7.72 -7.77 17.86
C LYS A 123 -8.83 -7.96 16.83
N SER A 124 -9.67 -6.95 16.60
CA SER A 124 -10.76 -7.04 15.63
C SER A 124 -10.26 -7.25 14.20
N VAL A 125 -9.08 -6.70 13.88
CA VAL A 125 -8.41 -6.84 12.57
C VAL A 125 -7.83 -8.24 12.41
N VAL A 126 -7.19 -8.79 13.44
CA VAL A 126 -6.69 -10.17 13.44
C VAL A 126 -7.84 -11.17 13.36
N ASP A 127 -8.93 -10.97 14.11
CA ASP A 127 -10.14 -11.80 14.02
C ASP A 127 -10.73 -11.78 12.59
N TYR A 128 -10.69 -10.62 11.92
CA TYR A 128 -11.11 -10.50 10.53
C TYR A 128 -10.18 -11.23 9.56
N ALA A 129 -8.85 -11.19 9.77
CA ALA A 129 -7.90 -11.96 8.98
C ALA A 129 -8.15 -13.47 9.06
N ILE A 130 -8.51 -13.98 10.25
CA ILE A 130 -8.92 -15.38 10.43
C ILE A 130 -10.24 -15.67 9.72
N LYS A 131 -11.21 -14.75 9.77
CA LYS A 131 -12.44 -14.89 8.99
C LYS A 131 -12.15 -14.97 7.48
N LEU A 132 -11.21 -14.17 6.95
CA LEU A 132 -10.80 -14.25 5.54
C LEU A 132 -10.22 -15.62 5.19
N ARG A 133 -9.31 -16.14 6.04
CA ARG A 133 -8.75 -17.50 5.91
C ARG A 133 -9.84 -18.57 5.86
N ASP A 134 -10.80 -18.49 6.77
CA ASP A 134 -11.87 -19.47 6.88
C ASP A 134 -12.80 -19.41 5.65
N MET A 135 -13.06 -18.22 5.11
CA MET A 135 -13.78 -18.08 3.83
C MET A 135 -12.98 -18.65 2.65
N LEU A 136 -11.66 -18.40 2.56
CA LEU A 136 -10.80 -18.99 1.52
C LEU A 136 -10.79 -20.52 1.57
N ASN A 137 -10.54 -21.08 2.76
CA ASN A 137 -10.52 -22.52 2.98
C ASN A 137 -11.90 -23.17 2.78
N GLY A 138 -12.97 -22.44 3.14
CA GLY A 138 -14.36 -22.83 2.91
C GLY A 138 -14.84 -22.62 1.46
N LYS A 139 -13.99 -22.04 0.59
CA LYS A 139 -14.31 -21.67 -0.79
C LYS A 139 -15.55 -20.77 -0.90
N ASP A 140 -15.75 -19.88 0.07
CA ASP A 140 -16.83 -18.90 0.10
C ASP A 140 -16.49 -17.71 -0.81
N VAL A 141 -16.54 -17.95 -2.12
CA VAL A 141 -16.24 -16.94 -3.14
C VAL A 141 -17.18 -15.75 -3.03
N ASP A 142 -18.46 -15.96 -2.74
CA ASP A 142 -19.44 -14.88 -2.63
C ASP A 142 -19.18 -13.99 -1.39
N GLY A 143 -18.85 -14.61 -0.25
CA GLY A 143 -18.42 -13.90 0.95
C GLY A 143 -17.16 -13.07 0.73
N LEU A 144 -16.17 -13.63 0.01
CA LEU A 144 -14.95 -12.92 -0.37
C LEU A 144 -15.25 -11.77 -1.34
N MET A 145 -16.04 -11.98 -2.39
CA MET A 145 -16.45 -10.92 -3.32
C MET A 145 -17.13 -9.76 -2.59
N LYS A 146 -17.97 -10.06 -1.58
CA LYS A 146 -18.57 -9.04 -0.72
C LYS A 146 -17.52 -8.29 0.11
N ALA A 147 -16.54 -9.00 0.67
CA ALA A 147 -15.45 -8.39 1.43
C ALA A 147 -14.61 -7.42 0.58
N PHE A 148 -14.44 -7.70 -0.72
CA PHE A 148 -13.71 -6.87 -1.68
C PHE A 148 -14.54 -5.77 -2.36
N THR A 149 -15.87 -5.79 -2.23
CA THR A 149 -16.75 -4.85 -2.95
C THR A 149 -16.36 -3.37 -2.71
N PRO A 150 -16.04 -2.91 -1.48
CA PRO A 150 -15.62 -1.52 -1.27
C PRO A 150 -14.37 -1.14 -2.08
N LYS A 151 -13.36 -2.00 -2.14
CA LYS A 151 -12.17 -1.80 -2.99
C LYS A 151 -12.55 -1.64 -4.46
N PHE A 152 -13.40 -2.52 -4.99
CA PHE A 152 -13.78 -2.48 -6.40
C PHE A 152 -14.68 -1.30 -6.76
N GLU A 153 -15.57 -0.86 -5.87
CA GLU A 153 -16.36 0.36 -6.06
C GLU A 153 -15.47 1.61 -6.18
N ASP A 154 -14.45 1.70 -5.34
CA ASP A 154 -13.48 2.78 -5.36
C ASP A 154 -12.60 2.72 -6.63
N MET A 155 -12.09 1.54 -6.97
CA MET A 155 -11.29 1.34 -8.19
C MET A 155 -12.12 1.62 -9.46
N SER A 156 -13.38 1.21 -9.51
CA SER A 156 -14.28 1.46 -10.64
C SER A 156 -14.42 2.95 -10.92
N LYS A 157 -14.57 3.77 -9.87
CA LYS A 157 -14.60 5.24 -10.00
C LYS A 157 -13.24 5.79 -10.40
N ALA A 158 -12.16 5.30 -9.79
CA ALA A 158 -10.82 5.81 -10.02
C ALA A 158 -10.31 5.56 -11.44
N PHE A 159 -10.64 4.40 -12.02
CA PHE A 159 -10.21 4.00 -13.35
C PHE A 159 -11.29 4.19 -14.43
N GLU A 160 -12.43 4.77 -14.07
CA GLU A 160 -13.60 4.94 -14.95
C GLU A 160 -14.01 3.64 -15.66
N GLN A 161 -13.86 2.49 -14.99
CA GLN A 161 -14.23 1.18 -15.54
C GLN A 161 -15.55 0.68 -14.93
N PRO A 162 -16.39 -0.05 -15.70
CA PRO A 162 -17.61 -0.63 -15.15
C PRO A 162 -17.32 -1.58 -13.97
N LEU A 163 -17.98 -1.37 -12.83
CA LEU A 163 -17.82 -2.19 -11.63
C LEU A 163 -18.07 -3.67 -11.90
N GLU A 164 -19.10 -4.00 -12.69
CA GLU A 164 -19.43 -5.37 -13.05
C GLU A 164 -18.26 -6.10 -13.73
N MET A 165 -17.56 -5.40 -14.64
CA MET A 165 -16.40 -5.95 -15.34
C MET A 165 -15.24 -6.22 -14.36
N MET A 166 -14.96 -5.27 -13.46
CA MET A 166 -13.93 -5.47 -12.41
C MET A 166 -14.28 -6.64 -11.49
N MET A 167 -15.54 -6.72 -11.04
CA MET A 167 -16.02 -7.79 -10.18
C MET A 167 -15.95 -9.16 -10.87
N GLN A 168 -16.26 -9.23 -12.17
CA GLN A 168 -16.14 -10.47 -12.93
C GLN A 168 -14.69 -10.95 -13.04
N GLN A 169 -13.75 -10.05 -13.32
CA GLN A 169 -12.32 -10.38 -13.37
C GLN A 169 -11.79 -10.81 -11.99
N ALA A 170 -12.19 -10.09 -10.94
CA ALA A 170 -11.82 -10.39 -9.57
C ALA A 170 -12.31 -11.76 -9.10
N ARG A 171 -13.51 -12.18 -9.52
CA ARG A 171 -14.06 -13.50 -9.16
C ARG A 171 -13.12 -14.63 -9.56
N GLY A 172 -12.60 -14.61 -10.78
CA GLY A 172 -11.67 -15.65 -11.25
C GLY A 172 -10.37 -15.69 -10.43
N MET A 173 -9.84 -14.52 -10.06
CA MET A 173 -8.67 -14.42 -9.18
C MET A 173 -8.97 -14.96 -7.77
N ILE A 174 -10.12 -14.62 -7.18
CA ILE A 174 -10.52 -15.11 -5.85
C ILE A 174 -10.74 -16.63 -5.88
N GLU A 175 -11.33 -17.16 -6.94
CA GLU A 175 -11.47 -18.61 -7.14
C GLU A 175 -10.11 -19.31 -7.17
N ALA A 176 -9.08 -18.70 -7.79
CA ALA A 176 -7.71 -19.22 -7.76
C ALA A 176 -7.14 -19.22 -6.33
N PHE A 177 -7.33 -18.16 -5.55
CA PHE A 177 -6.92 -18.14 -4.14
C PHE A 177 -7.63 -19.19 -3.27
N CYS A 178 -8.89 -19.51 -3.57
CA CYS A 178 -9.66 -20.58 -2.93
C CYS A 178 -9.23 -22.01 -3.34
N SER A 179 -8.35 -22.15 -4.34
CA SER A 179 -7.87 -23.47 -4.79
C SER A 179 -6.87 -24.10 -3.83
N ALA A 180 -6.18 -23.27 -3.04
CA ALA A 180 -5.17 -23.69 -2.07
C ALA A 180 -5.69 -23.63 -0.63
N ARG A 181 -5.04 -24.39 0.25
CA ARG A 181 -5.27 -24.31 1.70
C ARG A 181 -4.36 -23.25 2.31
N HIS A 182 -4.94 -22.39 3.14
CA HIS A 182 -4.25 -21.34 3.88
C HIS A 182 -4.15 -21.76 5.36
N GLU A 183 -2.93 -21.88 5.90
CA GLU A 183 -2.66 -22.52 7.21
C GLU A 183 -2.16 -21.57 8.32
N PHE A 184 -2.29 -20.25 8.15
CA PHE A 184 -1.87 -19.30 9.19
C PHE A 184 -2.86 -19.24 10.35
N GLU A 185 -2.38 -18.98 11.57
CA GLU A 185 -3.21 -18.76 12.76
C GLU A 185 -3.16 -17.29 13.22
N ALA A 186 -3.97 -16.93 14.22
CA ALA A 186 -4.04 -15.54 14.72
C ALA A 186 -2.67 -15.01 15.16
N ALA A 187 -1.83 -15.88 15.72
CA ALA A 187 -0.48 -15.54 16.15
C ALA A 187 0.48 -15.24 14.99
N ASP A 188 0.14 -15.59 13.75
CA ASP A 188 0.97 -15.39 12.56
C ASP A 188 0.60 -14.13 11.78
N VAL A 189 -0.54 -13.52 12.12
CA VAL A 189 -1.00 -12.27 11.53
C VAL A 189 -0.21 -11.12 12.14
N ASN A 190 0.51 -10.39 11.28
CA ASN A 190 1.09 -9.10 11.59
C ASN A 190 0.17 -8.01 11.03
N ALA A 191 -0.67 -7.44 11.89
CA ALA A 191 -1.58 -6.37 11.55
C ALA A 191 -0.88 -5.02 11.76
N ILE A 192 -0.60 -4.31 10.67
CA ILE A 192 0.18 -3.07 10.71
C ILE A 192 -0.78 -1.89 10.63
N PRO A 193 -0.92 -1.06 11.68
CA PRO A 193 -1.82 0.09 11.66
C PRO A 193 -1.31 1.18 10.73
N CYS A 194 -2.23 1.77 9.99
CA CYS A 194 -2.03 2.92 9.11
C CYS A 194 -3.11 3.97 9.41
N CYS A 195 -2.83 5.24 9.07
CA CYS A 195 -3.80 6.33 9.13
C CYS A 195 -4.55 6.43 10.48
N ASP A 196 -3.82 6.52 11.60
CA ASP A 196 -4.40 6.57 12.95
C ASP A 196 -5.34 5.39 13.29
N ASN A 197 -4.93 4.17 12.91
CA ASN A 197 -5.67 2.91 13.09
C ASN A 197 -6.97 2.80 12.29
N LYS A 198 -7.23 3.70 11.34
CA LYS A 198 -8.37 3.59 10.43
C LYS A 198 -8.18 2.52 9.38
N LEU A 199 -6.93 2.22 9.04
CA LEU A 199 -6.54 1.24 8.05
C LEU A 199 -5.48 0.31 8.61
N TRP A 200 -5.46 -0.92 8.09
CA TRP A 200 -4.53 -1.94 8.56
C TRP A 200 -4.05 -2.80 7.39
N GLU A 201 -2.74 -2.96 7.24
CA GLU A 201 -2.18 -3.96 6.34
C GLU A 201 -2.13 -5.32 7.03
N LEU A 202 -2.53 -6.38 6.32
CA LEU A 202 -2.44 -7.76 6.79
C LEU A 202 -1.23 -8.45 6.17
N LYS A 203 -0.20 -8.68 6.98
CA LYS A 203 1.04 -9.38 6.57
C LYS A 203 1.30 -10.59 7.46
N ASN A 204 2.18 -11.47 7.01
CA ASN A 204 2.76 -12.48 7.89
C ASN A 204 3.92 -11.87 8.73
N LYS A 205 4.51 -12.66 9.63
CA LYS A 205 5.66 -12.25 10.46
C LYS A 205 6.91 -11.88 9.67
N GLU A 206 7.03 -12.37 8.44
CA GLU A 206 8.16 -12.07 7.54
C GLU A 206 7.94 -10.76 6.77
N GLY A 207 6.77 -10.14 6.90
CA GLY A 207 6.40 -8.91 6.20
C GLY A 207 5.91 -9.14 4.76
N GLU A 208 5.59 -10.37 4.39
CA GLU A 208 4.97 -10.72 3.12
C GLU A 208 3.43 -10.67 3.22
N PRO A 209 2.71 -10.54 2.09
CA PRO A 209 1.24 -10.56 2.09
C PRO A 209 0.70 -11.81 2.78
N LEU A 210 -0.31 -11.67 3.63
CA LEU A 210 -0.79 -12.80 4.43
C LEU A 210 -1.41 -13.92 3.57
N ILE A 211 -2.07 -13.56 2.47
CA ILE A 211 -2.75 -14.51 1.57
C ILE A 211 -1.87 -14.78 0.35
N GLN A 212 -1.43 -16.03 0.20
CA GLN A 212 -0.52 -16.45 -0.86
C GLN A 212 -0.88 -17.84 -1.38
N VAL A 213 -0.63 -18.09 -2.67
CA VAL A 213 -0.74 -19.41 -3.29
C VAL A 213 0.55 -19.72 -4.03
N LYS A 214 1.17 -20.84 -3.70
CA LYS A 214 2.32 -21.35 -4.46
C LYS A 214 1.80 -22.08 -5.70
N GLU A 215 2.26 -21.65 -6.86
CA GLU A 215 2.03 -22.28 -8.16
C GLU A 215 3.36 -22.86 -8.68
N GLU A 216 3.32 -23.64 -9.76
CA GLU A 216 4.53 -24.25 -10.35
C GLU A 216 5.55 -23.19 -10.79
N ASP A 217 5.07 -22.05 -11.30
CA ASP A 217 5.88 -20.99 -11.90
C ASP A 217 6.11 -19.78 -10.97
N GLY A 218 5.61 -19.82 -9.72
CA GLY A 218 5.78 -18.69 -8.80
C GLY A 218 4.85 -18.70 -7.61
N VAL A 219 4.70 -17.53 -6.99
CA VAL A 219 3.80 -17.32 -5.85
C VAL A 219 2.83 -16.20 -6.20
N MET A 220 1.56 -16.56 -6.30
CA MET A 220 0.49 -15.58 -6.37
C MET A 220 0.27 -14.99 -4.98
N ARG A 221 0.23 -13.66 -4.88
CA ARG A 221 0.09 -12.94 -3.61
C ARG A 221 -1.10 -11.99 -3.70
N MET A 222 -1.81 -11.83 -2.59
CA MET A 222 -2.88 -10.85 -2.47
C MET A 222 -2.60 -9.92 -1.30
N ASP A 223 -2.30 -8.67 -1.63
CA ASP A 223 -2.27 -7.61 -0.65
C ASP A 223 -3.68 -7.37 -0.11
N ALA A 224 -3.77 -7.23 1.21
CA ALA A 224 -5.02 -6.96 1.90
C ALA A 224 -4.81 -5.81 2.88
N CYS A 225 -5.32 -4.64 2.51
CA CYS A 225 -5.52 -3.52 3.42
C CYS A 225 -6.99 -3.46 3.82
N VAL A 226 -7.25 -3.41 5.11
CA VAL A 226 -8.62 -3.46 5.66
C VAL A 226 -8.98 -2.19 6.43
N ALA A 227 -10.27 -1.87 6.43
CA ALA A 227 -10.84 -0.75 7.16
C ALA A 227 -12.09 -1.19 7.91
N ARG A 228 -12.36 -0.59 9.09
CA ARG A 228 -13.69 -0.69 9.72
C ARG A 228 -14.61 0.35 9.06
N LEU A 229 -15.59 -0.16 8.32
CA LEU A 229 -16.66 0.61 7.70
C LEU A 229 -17.96 0.45 8.53
N PRO A 230 -19.03 1.24 8.27
CA PRO A 230 -20.28 1.13 9.01
C PRO A 230 -20.89 -0.27 9.06
N ASP A 231 -20.70 -1.07 8.00
CA ASP A 231 -21.21 -2.44 7.88
C ASP A 231 -20.24 -3.53 8.39
N GLY A 232 -19.09 -3.12 8.96
CA GLY A 232 -18.05 -4.00 9.47
C GLY A 232 -16.69 -3.81 8.79
N ILE A 233 -15.74 -4.70 9.12
CA ILE A 233 -14.41 -4.69 8.50
C ILE A 233 -14.49 -5.25 7.07
N ALA A 234 -13.86 -4.56 6.13
CA ALA A 234 -13.81 -4.94 4.72
C ALA A 234 -12.42 -4.67 4.12
N ILE A 235 -12.14 -5.30 2.98
CA ILE A 235 -10.92 -5.04 2.21
C ILE A 235 -11.14 -3.79 1.37
N VAL A 236 -10.22 -2.84 1.52
CA VAL A 236 -10.29 -1.53 0.87
C VAL A 236 -9.12 -1.29 -0.07
N ARG A 237 -7.94 -1.89 0.12
CA ARG A 237 -6.83 -1.84 -0.84
C ARG A 237 -6.18 -3.21 -1.01
#